data_AF-A0A2E5VY92-F1
#
_entry.id   AF-A0A2E5VY92-F1
#
_cell.length_a   1.000
_cell.length_b   1.000
_cell.length_c   1.000
_cell.angle_alpha   90.00
_cell.angle_beta   90.00
_cell.angle_gamma   90.00
#
_symmetry.space_group_name_H-M   'P 1'
#
loop_
_entity.id
_entity.type
_entity.pdbx_description
1 polymer ?
#
loop_
_entity_poly.entity_id
_entity_poly.type
_entity_poly.pdbx_seq_one_letter_code
_entity_poly.pdbx_strand_id
1 'polypeptide(L)'
;MGDLSGTGCIMDSGRVFLDPSGRKYRIKEPEPLLETPENLRIARETKPWGIYFRMLGTVLPSFFLMYTLLSLILGFTMLEPAVVLASGLCSAPLVFMILRLHRPRLLHVRLAVPDESGSEAHALPSGMSLRTPMKTSLSRFLVKDDSILDVPPIRQLWSIFGLTIAAGIAIAALILTVAEIYGQAIFILMAIPLWLVGFSLPVLAWWGTSNKLLGLPTRRRDAEAWLMAGMASAFPAFIFNSLIAPELVPFDAESWAWELSLLAIGAPFCEEIFKAMAVVFFLPSIKGPKHGFQVGFTVGLGFALIENLQYIGVSVFGGPVAVSMTILVRGIGSIPGHAIWTSIAGTAIGWKATDSDFKARLKWRARSLAISAIDLTEGLGLDMNGDGDLSGFDGSRQTLEEALSQPSIEGTSHGNEWSIIESTNPKEQRSDSVPVAWASGFSLSFSNNSNTNSPTGINTPRGILPAIILAIAGHSFWNGSSYLMYLAPTEWLGLSEIEGVAIVLTWTAILISSLLLITRSIIRGINSLD
;
A
#
# COMPACT_ATOMS: atom_id res chain seq x y z
N MET A 1 -35.87 12.72 34.42
CA MET A 1 -35.71 11.31 34.83
C MET A 1 -36.49 11.14 36.12
N GLY A 2 -37.59 10.38 36.10
CA GLY A 2 -38.34 10.03 37.30
C GLY A 2 -37.92 8.64 37.75
N ASP A 3 -37.62 8.51 39.04
CA ASP A 3 -37.26 7.26 39.71
C ASP A 3 -38.46 6.29 39.68
N LEU A 4 -38.24 5.09 39.12
CA LEU A 4 -39.22 4.00 39.01
C LEU A 4 -38.91 2.86 39.98
N SER A 5 -38.25 3.15 41.10
CA SER A 5 -37.90 2.18 42.15
C SER A 5 -39.10 1.58 42.90
N GLY A 6 -40.33 2.04 42.66
CA GLY A 6 -41.53 1.66 43.42
C GLY A 6 -42.54 0.72 42.75
N THR A 7 -42.41 0.39 41.45
CA THR A 7 -43.37 -0.51 40.78
C THR A 7 -42.80 -1.91 40.66
N GLY A 8 -43.23 -2.80 41.55
CA GLY A 8 -43.00 -4.24 41.45
C GLY A 8 -43.69 -4.81 40.21
N CYS A 9 -43.02 -4.78 39.07
CA CYS A 9 -43.46 -5.46 37.86
C CYS A 9 -42.85 -6.86 37.82
N ILE A 10 -43.71 -7.87 37.84
CA ILE A 10 -43.38 -9.28 37.66
C ILE A 10 -42.82 -9.44 36.24
N MET A 11 -41.53 -9.78 36.13
CA MET A 11 -40.87 -10.08 34.86
C MET A 11 -41.19 -11.51 34.43
N ASP A 12 -42.21 -11.68 33.60
CA ASP A 12 -42.49 -12.94 32.92
C ASP A 12 -41.58 -13.08 31.68
N SER A 13 -41.30 -14.32 31.26
CA SER A 13 -40.20 -14.75 30.37
C SER A 13 -40.23 -14.21 28.91
N GLY A 14 -40.24 -12.89 28.75
CA GLY A 14 -40.28 -12.20 27.46
C GLY A 14 -40.62 -10.71 27.57
N ARG A 15 -39.93 -9.95 28.43
CA ARG A 15 -39.95 -8.45 28.53
C ARG A 15 -41.29 -7.77 28.13
N VAL A 16 -42.40 -8.19 28.72
CA VAL A 16 -43.70 -7.48 28.62
C VAL A 16 -43.88 -6.63 29.90
N PHE A 17 -43.91 -5.31 29.74
CA PHE A 17 -44.17 -4.35 30.81
C PHE A 17 -45.67 -4.06 30.90
N LEU A 18 -46.21 -4.00 32.12
CA LEU A 18 -47.59 -3.60 32.39
C LEU A 18 -47.58 -2.21 33.02
N ASP A 19 -48.17 -1.23 32.34
CA ASP A 19 -48.40 0.10 32.90
C ASP A 19 -49.51 0.04 33.98
N PRO A 20 -49.51 0.89 35.02
CA PRO A 20 -50.59 1.02 36.00
C PRO A 20 -52.01 1.13 35.44
N SER A 21 -52.20 1.49 34.16
CA SER A 21 -53.49 1.44 33.47
C SER A 21 -53.85 0.08 32.84
N GLY A 22 -53.06 -0.97 33.09
CA GLY A 22 -53.28 -2.34 32.59
C GLY A 22 -52.80 -2.59 31.16
N ARG A 23 -52.10 -1.63 30.53
CA ARG A 23 -51.60 -1.76 29.14
C ARG A 23 -50.34 -2.60 29.10
N LYS A 24 -50.30 -3.60 28.21
CA LYS A 24 -49.14 -4.45 27.95
C LYS A 24 -48.24 -3.83 26.88
N TYR A 25 -46.98 -3.58 27.22
CA TYR A 25 -45.94 -3.10 26.32
C TYR A 25 -44.89 -4.19 26.13
N ARG A 26 -44.61 -4.59 24.89
CA ARG A 26 -43.51 -5.50 24.60
C ARG A 26 -42.28 -4.70 24.20
N ILE A 27 -41.18 -4.88 24.91
CA ILE A 27 -39.90 -4.30 24.51
C ILE A 27 -39.45 -5.06 23.25
N LYS A 28 -39.39 -4.37 22.12
CA LYS A 28 -38.78 -4.93 20.91
C LYS A 28 -37.27 -5.02 21.12
N GLU A 29 -36.70 -6.17 20.80
CA GLU A 29 -35.25 -6.33 20.77
C GLU A 29 -34.71 -5.79 19.44
N PRO A 30 -33.47 -5.26 19.42
CA PRO A 30 -32.83 -4.87 18.18
C PRO A 30 -32.60 -6.08 17.29
N GLU A 31 -32.88 -5.93 15.99
CA GLU A 31 -32.58 -6.96 14.98
C GLU A 31 -31.12 -7.41 15.05
N PRO A 32 -30.78 -8.70 14.92
CA PRO A 32 -29.40 -9.17 14.94
C PRO A 32 -28.58 -8.64 13.76
N LEU A 33 -27.26 -8.76 13.84
CA LEU A 33 -26.39 -8.46 12.71
C LEU A 33 -26.54 -9.56 11.66
N LEU A 34 -26.76 -9.16 10.43
CA LEU A 34 -26.83 -10.03 9.26
C LEU A 34 -25.51 -9.96 8.48
N GLU A 35 -25.28 -10.97 7.65
CA GLU A 35 -24.20 -10.93 6.66
C GLU A 35 -24.44 -9.82 5.64
N THR A 36 -23.33 -9.21 5.20
CA THR A 36 -23.40 -8.06 4.31
C THR A 36 -23.81 -8.54 2.91
N PRO A 37 -24.84 -7.95 2.27
CA PRO A 37 -25.21 -8.29 0.90
C PRO A 37 -24.07 -7.97 -0.06
N GLU A 38 -23.77 -8.86 -1.01
CA GLU A 38 -22.66 -8.66 -1.97
C GLU A 38 -22.82 -7.42 -2.85
N ASN A 39 -24.07 -6.99 -3.07
CA ASN A 39 -24.43 -5.83 -3.87
C ASN A 39 -24.52 -4.52 -3.07
N LEU A 40 -24.27 -4.52 -1.75
CA LEU A 40 -24.32 -3.32 -0.93
C LEU A 40 -23.15 -2.38 -1.26
N ARG A 41 -23.44 -1.28 -1.96
CA ARG A 41 -22.46 -0.23 -2.26
C ARG A 41 -22.75 1.01 -1.42
N ILE A 42 -21.74 1.48 -0.69
CA ILE A 42 -21.83 2.66 0.17
C ILE A 42 -20.98 3.77 -0.46
N ALA A 43 -21.64 4.80 -0.98
CA ALA A 43 -20.95 6.01 -1.43
C ALA A 43 -20.64 6.91 -0.23
N ARG A 44 -19.48 7.57 -0.24
CA ARG A 44 -19.07 8.50 0.81
C ARG A 44 -18.32 9.68 0.20
N GLU A 45 -18.48 10.84 0.82
CA GLU A 45 -17.60 11.97 0.58
C GLU A 45 -16.17 11.63 0.98
N THR A 46 -15.24 11.77 0.05
CA THR A 46 -13.83 11.52 0.27
C THR A 46 -13.14 12.76 0.86
N LYS A 47 -12.12 12.54 1.68
CA LYS A 47 -11.24 13.60 2.21
C LYS A 47 -9.82 13.32 1.70
N PRO A 48 -9.43 13.83 0.50
CA PRO A 48 -8.19 13.43 -0.16
C PRO A 48 -6.94 13.69 0.70
N TRP A 49 -6.87 14.87 1.34
CA TRP A 49 -5.77 15.25 2.23
C TRP A 49 -5.70 14.41 3.51
N GLY A 50 -6.78 13.73 3.89
CA GLY A 50 -6.78 12.82 5.03
C GLY A 50 -5.87 11.59 4.83
N ILE A 51 -5.51 11.26 3.58
CA ILE A 51 -4.54 10.21 3.28
C ILE A 51 -3.11 10.68 3.54
N TYR A 52 -2.79 11.93 3.21
CA TYR A 52 -1.46 12.52 3.47
C TYR A 52 -1.09 12.47 4.96
N PHE A 53 -1.97 12.99 5.83
CA PHE A 53 -1.69 12.99 7.27
C PHE A 53 -1.63 11.60 7.88
N ARG A 54 -2.40 10.64 7.35
CA ARG A 54 -2.30 9.25 7.77
C ARG A 54 -0.99 8.61 7.34
N MET A 55 -0.58 8.82 6.09
CA MET A 55 0.73 8.38 5.60
C MET A 55 1.87 8.93 6.47
N LEU A 56 1.84 10.24 6.78
CA LEU A 56 2.81 10.85 7.70
C LEU A 56 2.77 10.22 9.10
N GLY A 57 1.57 9.98 9.63
CA GLY A 57 1.36 9.31 10.90
C GLY A 57 1.88 7.87 10.95
N THR A 58 2.04 7.21 9.80
CA THR A 58 2.60 5.86 9.69
C THR A 58 4.11 5.89 9.48
N VAL A 59 4.60 6.70 8.54
CA VAL A 59 6.02 6.69 8.14
C VAL A 59 6.94 7.18 9.25
N LEU A 60 6.56 8.25 9.97
CA LEU A 60 7.40 8.81 11.03
C LEU A 60 7.67 7.80 12.14
N PRO A 61 6.66 7.15 12.75
CA PRO A 61 6.95 6.09 13.71
C PRO A 61 7.61 4.86 13.10
N SER A 62 7.32 4.50 11.86
CA SER A 62 7.99 3.37 11.21
C SER A 62 9.50 3.63 11.06
N PHE A 63 9.88 4.86 10.73
CA PHE A 63 11.27 5.29 10.63
C PHE A 63 11.98 5.24 11.99
N PHE A 64 11.41 5.85 13.03
CA PHE A 64 12.01 5.78 14.37
C PHE A 64 12.02 4.34 14.91
N LEU A 65 11.03 3.53 14.56
CA LEU A 65 10.99 2.11 14.93
C LEU A 65 12.16 1.37 14.27
N MET A 66 12.44 1.63 12.99
CA MET A 66 13.58 1.04 12.28
C MET A 66 14.91 1.31 13.00
N TYR A 67 15.16 2.55 13.43
CA TYR A 67 16.39 2.94 14.13
C TYR A 67 16.48 2.39 15.56
N THR A 68 15.37 2.38 16.30
CA THR A 68 15.33 1.77 17.64
C THR A 68 15.53 0.25 17.57
N LEU A 69 14.98 -0.42 16.55
CA LEU A 69 15.24 -1.85 16.32
C LEU A 69 16.68 -2.13 15.89
N LEU A 70 17.30 -1.28 15.06
CA LEU A 70 18.73 -1.40 14.78
C LEU A 70 19.55 -1.25 16.06
N SER A 71 19.28 -0.22 16.85
CA SER A 71 19.98 0.04 18.12
C SER A 71 19.80 -1.12 19.11
N LEU A 72 18.63 -1.76 19.11
CA LEU A 72 18.35 -2.97 19.88
C LEU A 72 19.27 -4.13 19.45
N ILE A 73 19.39 -4.38 18.14
CA ILE A 73 20.28 -5.42 17.59
C ILE A 73 21.73 -5.12 17.96
N LEU A 74 22.19 -3.88 17.77
CA LEU A 74 23.55 -3.45 18.13
C LEU A 74 23.82 -3.60 19.63
N GLY A 75 22.86 -3.25 20.48
CA GLY A 75 22.95 -3.45 21.92
C GLY A 75 23.09 -4.92 22.30
N PHE A 76 22.39 -5.83 21.62
CA PHE A 76 22.58 -7.27 21.82
C PHE A 76 23.94 -7.76 21.35
N THR A 77 24.41 -7.32 20.16
CA THR A 77 25.71 -7.75 19.62
C THR A 77 26.88 -7.24 20.45
N MET A 78 26.78 -6.02 20.99
CA MET A 78 27.81 -5.41 21.84
C MET A 78 27.66 -5.76 23.32
N LEU A 79 26.65 -6.55 23.69
CA LEU A 79 26.32 -6.91 25.07
C LEU A 79 26.11 -5.69 25.99
N GLU A 80 25.49 -4.64 25.48
CA GLU A 80 25.18 -3.42 26.23
C GLU A 80 23.72 -3.40 26.72
N PRO A 81 23.44 -3.83 27.98
CA PRO A 81 22.06 -3.96 28.47
C PRO A 81 21.32 -2.63 28.56
N ALA A 82 22.04 -1.51 28.75
CA ALA A 82 21.44 -0.18 28.78
C ALA A 82 20.84 0.21 27.41
N VAL A 83 21.56 -0.06 26.31
CA VAL A 83 21.08 0.20 24.94
C VAL A 83 19.91 -0.72 24.60
N VAL A 84 19.97 -1.99 25.01
CA VAL A 84 18.87 -2.95 24.82
C VAL A 84 17.60 -2.47 25.53
N LEU A 85 17.70 -2.10 26.81
CA LEU A 85 16.56 -1.60 27.58
C LEU A 85 15.99 -0.31 27.00
N ALA A 86 16.84 0.67 26.69
CA ALA A 86 16.40 1.95 26.11
C ALA A 86 15.70 1.75 24.75
N SER A 87 16.28 0.92 23.88
CA SER A 87 15.72 0.62 22.56
C SER A 87 14.40 -0.15 22.65
N GLY A 88 14.29 -1.11 23.58
CA GLY A 88 13.05 -1.83 23.87
C GLY A 88 11.93 -0.90 24.37
N LEU A 89 12.24 0.01 25.30
CA LEU A 89 11.28 0.98 25.83
C LEU A 89 10.84 2.00 24.76
N CYS A 90 11.73 2.42 23.86
CA CYS A 90 11.40 3.35 22.78
C CYS A 90 10.61 2.69 21.63
N SER A 91 10.81 1.40 21.36
CA SER A 91 10.12 0.70 20.27
C SER A 91 8.65 0.37 20.59
N ALA A 92 8.33 0.00 21.84
CA ALA A 92 6.97 -0.34 22.27
C ALA A 92 5.90 0.73 21.95
N PRO A 93 6.07 2.02 22.30
CA PRO A 93 5.08 3.05 21.98
C PRO A 93 4.93 3.29 20.47
N LEU A 94 6.01 3.11 19.68
CA LEU A 94 5.98 3.25 18.23
C LEU A 94 5.16 2.13 17.58
N VAL A 95 5.38 0.88 17.99
CA VAL A 95 4.57 -0.28 17.56
C VAL A 95 3.11 -0.06 17.93
N PHE A 96 2.83 0.33 19.17
CA PHE A 96 1.47 0.63 19.62
C PHE A 96 0.80 1.72 18.77
N MET A 97 1.52 2.79 18.44
CA MET A 97 0.99 3.88 17.62
C MET A 97 0.67 3.41 16.19
N ILE A 98 1.55 2.63 15.55
CA ILE A 98 1.31 2.05 14.22
C ILE A 98 0.07 1.16 14.23
N LEU A 99 -0.01 0.23 15.21
CA LEU A 99 -1.17 -0.65 15.37
C LEU A 99 -2.46 0.12 15.62
N ARG A 100 -2.42 1.22 16.39
CA ARG A 100 -3.58 2.08 16.65
C ARG A 100 -4.04 2.81 15.38
N LEU A 101 -3.12 3.28 14.55
CA LEU A 101 -3.43 4.05 13.34
C LEU A 101 -4.13 3.19 12.27
N HIS A 102 -3.73 1.92 12.17
CA HIS A 102 -4.21 0.96 11.17
C HIS A 102 -5.30 0.00 11.67
N ARG A 103 -5.94 0.29 12.81
CA ARG A 103 -7.11 -0.49 13.25
C ARG A 103 -8.20 -0.47 12.18
N PRO A 104 -8.81 -1.64 11.88
CA PRO A 104 -9.88 -1.71 10.90
C PRO A 104 -11.07 -0.87 11.38
N ARG A 105 -11.55 0.01 10.50
CA ARG A 105 -12.78 0.78 10.76
C ARG A 105 -13.96 -0.06 10.32
N LEU A 106 -14.83 -0.38 11.27
CA LEU A 106 -16.08 -1.08 11.03
C LEU A 106 -17.22 -0.07 11.02
N LEU A 107 -18.05 -0.13 9.98
CA LEU A 107 -19.22 0.69 9.79
C LEU A 107 -20.45 -0.15 10.12
N HIS A 108 -21.24 0.30 11.08
CA HIS A 108 -22.53 -0.31 11.36
C HIS A 108 -23.57 0.32 10.44
N VAL A 109 -23.94 -0.41 9.40
CA VAL A 109 -24.93 0.02 8.41
C VAL A 109 -26.31 -0.46 8.85
N ARG A 110 -27.29 0.44 8.79
CA ARG A 110 -28.68 0.16 9.12
C ARG A 110 -29.52 0.53 7.91
N LEU A 111 -30.16 -0.45 7.29
CA LEU A 111 -30.93 -0.26 6.07
C LEU A 111 -32.41 -0.52 6.40
N ALA A 112 -33.22 0.53 6.30
CA ALA A 112 -34.67 0.42 6.41
C ALA A 112 -35.28 0.48 5.00
N VAL A 113 -35.90 -0.62 4.58
CA VAL A 113 -36.55 -0.73 3.26
C VAL A 113 -38.07 -0.76 3.46
N PRO A 114 -38.86 -0.04 2.64
CA PRO A 114 -40.32 -0.16 2.67
C PRO A 114 -40.77 -1.61 2.52
N ASP A 115 -41.59 -2.08 3.44
CA ASP A 115 -42.10 -3.44 3.47
C ASP A 115 -43.47 -3.44 4.16
N GLU A 116 -44.50 -3.89 3.45
CA GLU A 116 -45.88 -3.94 3.95
C GLU A 116 -46.03 -4.87 5.16
N SER A 117 -45.18 -5.90 5.25
CA SER A 117 -45.11 -6.85 6.36
C SER A 117 -44.26 -6.34 7.54
N GLY A 118 -43.54 -5.23 7.34
CA GLY A 118 -42.65 -4.62 8.30
C GLY A 118 -43.35 -3.85 9.43
N SER A 119 -42.57 -3.04 10.15
CA SER A 119 -43.07 -2.22 11.26
C SER A 119 -42.67 -0.76 11.11
N GLU A 120 -43.44 0.13 11.73
CA GLU A 120 -43.10 1.56 11.81
C GLU A 120 -42.12 1.87 12.94
N ALA A 121 -41.95 0.97 13.90
CA ALA A 121 -41.10 1.18 15.07
C ALA A 121 -40.06 0.06 15.21
N HIS A 122 -38.79 0.45 15.18
CA HIS A 122 -37.63 -0.44 15.25
C HIS A 122 -36.76 -0.13 16.45
N ALA A 123 -36.35 -1.16 17.19
CA ALA A 123 -35.45 -0.99 18.33
C ALA A 123 -33.98 -0.93 17.87
N LEU A 124 -33.19 -0.03 18.45
CA LEU A 124 -31.77 0.13 18.20
C LEU A 124 -30.95 -0.36 19.41
N PRO A 125 -29.73 -0.89 19.20
CA PRO A 125 -28.86 -1.37 20.30
C PRO A 125 -28.49 -0.30 21.32
N SER A 126 -28.51 0.96 20.91
CA SER A 126 -28.20 2.12 21.75
C SER A 126 -29.35 2.49 22.72
N GLY A 127 -30.36 1.63 22.86
CA GLY A 127 -31.54 1.91 23.70
C GLY A 127 -32.51 2.92 23.10
N MET A 128 -32.34 3.29 21.83
CA MET A 128 -33.23 4.22 21.11
C MET A 128 -34.17 3.45 20.17
N SER A 129 -35.28 4.07 19.76
CA SER A 129 -36.17 3.53 18.72
C SER A 129 -36.14 4.40 17.47
N LEU A 130 -36.02 3.78 16.30
CA LEU A 130 -36.23 4.44 15.01
C LEU A 130 -37.71 4.29 14.63
N ARG A 131 -38.40 5.42 14.42
CA ARG A 131 -39.77 5.43 13.90
C ARG A 131 -39.77 5.90 12.44
N THR A 132 -40.34 5.10 11.55
CA THR A 132 -40.47 5.41 10.12
C THR A 132 -41.90 5.85 9.80
N PRO A 133 -42.10 6.74 8.80
CA PRO A 133 -43.43 7.24 8.43
C PRO A 133 -44.29 6.20 7.71
N MET A 134 -43.70 5.08 7.30
CA MET A 134 -44.36 3.93 6.69
C MET A 134 -43.78 2.64 7.29
N LYS A 135 -44.46 1.50 7.09
CA LYS A 135 -43.92 0.20 7.49
C LYS A 135 -42.65 -0.11 6.72
N THR A 136 -41.60 -0.47 7.47
CA THR A 136 -40.30 -0.81 6.92
C THR A 136 -39.76 -2.08 7.56
N SER A 137 -38.90 -2.79 6.85
CA SER A 137 -38.04 -3.85 7.38
C SER A 137 -36.65 -3.27 7.65
N LEU A 138 -36.13 -3.44 8.87
CA LEU A 138 -34.82 -2.93 9.27
C LEU A 138 -33.80 -4.07 9.25
N SER A 139 -32.76 -3.92 8.45
CA SER A 139 -31.61 -4.82 8.41
C SER A 139 -30.36 -4.11 8.92
N ARG A 140 -29.46 -4.89 9.55
CA ARG A 140 -28.26 -4.37 10.20
C ARG A 140 -27.04 -5.17 9.76
N PHE A 141 -26.01 -4.46 9.31
CA PHE A 141 -24.78 -5.06 8.80
C PHE A 141 -23.56 -4.43 9.46
N LEU A 142 -22.50 -5.21 9.61
CA LEU A 142 -21.19 -4.72 10.02
C LEU A 142 -20.24 -4.79 8.83
N VAL A 143 -20.01 -3.65 8.21
CA VAL A 143 -19.26 -3.55 6.95
C VAL A 143 -17.87 -2.98 7.24
N LYS A 144 -16.84 -3.53 6.59
CA LYS A 144 -15.49 -2.95 6.64
C LYS A 144 -15.45 -1.68 5.78
N ASP A 145 -14.67 -0.67 6.21
CA ASP A 145 -14.43 0.53 5.39
C ASP A 145 -13.60 0.19 4.14
N ASP A 146 -14.29 -0.12 3.04
CA ASP A 146 -13.71 -0.48 1.73
C ASP A 146 -13.65 0.73 0.77
N SER A 147 -13.50 1.95 1.31
CA SER A 147 -13.34 3.15 0.49
C SER A 147 -12.21 3.00 -0.54
N ILE A 148 -12.46 3.50 -1.75
CA ILE A 148 -11.43 3.58 -2.80
C ILE A 148 -10.37 4.61 -2.38
N LEU A 149 -9.11 4.34 -2.73
CA LEU A 149 -8.01 5.27 -2.55
C LEU A 149 -8.28 6.55 -3.34
N ASP A 150 -8.38 7.69 -2.64
CA ASP A 150 -8.58 9.00 -3.24
C ASP A 150 -7.48 9.97 -2.80
N VAL A 151 -6.55 10.28 -3.70
CA VAL A 151 -5.40 11.12 -3.41
C VAL A 151 -5.68 12.59 -3.76
N PRO A 152 -4.99 13.56 -3.13
CA PRO A 152 -5.14 14.96 -3.50
C PRO A 152 -4.88 15.21 -5.00
N PRO A 153 -5.46 16.27 -5.58
CA PRO A 153 -5.25 16.60 -6.98
C PRO A 153 -3.75 16.71 -7.32
N ILE A 154 -3.30 15.93 -8.31
CA ILE A 154 -1.89 15.80 -8.70
C ILE A 154 -1.25 17.18 -8.97
N ARG A 155 -1.99 18.11 -9.58
CA ARG A 155 -1.51 19.49 -9.83
C ARG A 155 -1.16 20.22 -8.54
N GLN A 156 -2.00 20.10 -7.51
CA GLN A 156 -1.75 20.76 -6.21
C GLN A 156 -0.51 20.18 -5.53
N LEU A 157 -0.33 18.85 -5.58
CA LEU A 157 0.83 18.18 -5.01
C LEU A 157 2.14 18.68 -5.65
N TRP A 158 2.21 18.72 -6.99
CA TRP A 158 3.39 19.22 -7.70
C TRP A 158 3.61 20.73 -7.50
N SER A 159 2.54 21.53 -7.40
CA SER A 159 2.68 22.97 -7.10
C SER A 159 3.27 23.23 -5.71
N ILE A 160 2.82 22.52 -4.68
CA ILE A 160 3.37 22.67 -3.31
C ILE A 160 4.82 22.17 -3.27
N PHE A 161 5.11 21.05 -3.95
CA PHE A 161 6.48 20.56 -4.08
C PHE A 161 7.40 21.59 -4.75
N GLY A 162 6.98 22.18 -5.88
CA GLY A 162 7.74 23.23 -6.56
C GLY A 162 7.95 24.47 -5.69
N LEU A 163 6.92 24.89 -4.94
CA LEU A 163 7.03 26.00 -4.00
C LEU A 163 8.01 25.70 -2.85
N THR A 164 8.06 24.45 -2.39
CA THR A 164 8.99 24.00 -1.34
C THR A 164 10.44 24.12 -1.79
N ILE A 165 10.73 23.70 -3.02
CA ILE A 165 12.07 23.84 -3.62
C ILE A 165 12.41 25.32 -3.84
N ALA A 166 11.47 26.11 -4.38
CA ALA A 166 11.67 27.53 -4.59
C ALA A 166 11.94 28.28 -3.27
N ALA A 167 11.24 27.93 -2.20
CA ALA A 167 11.49 28.47 -0.86
C ALA A 167 12.89 28.12 -0.35
N GLY A 168 13.32 26.88 -0.49
CA GLY A 168 14.68 26.47 -0.11
C GLY A 168 15.78 27.21 -0.90
N ILE A 169 15.60 27.39 -2.22
CA ILE A 169 16.51 28.17 -3.05
C ILE A 169 16.51 29.66 -2.65
N ALA A 170 15.33 30.23 -2.38
CA ALA A 170 15.21 31.62 -1.93
C ALA A 170 15.92 31.85 -0.58
N ILE A 171 15.80 30.90 0.36
CA ILE A 171 16.52 30.93 1.63
C ILE A 171 18.03 30.82 1.38
N ALA A 172 18.48 29.94 0.49
CA ALA A 172 19.90 29.85 0.11
C ALA A 172 20.42 31.17 -0.47
N ALA A 173 19.68 31.78 -1.41
CA ALA A 173 20.05 33.06 -2.00
C ALA A 173 20.11 34.17 -0.95
N LEU A 174 19.14 34.21 -0.02
CA LEU A 174 19.12 35.17 1.08
C LEU A 174 20.36 35.05 1.96
N ILE A 175 20.77 33.82 2.31
CA ILE A 175 21.99 33.57 3.10
C ILE A 175 23.23 34.02 2.35
N LEU A 176 23.36 33.65 1.07
CA LEU A 176 24.57 33.87 0.29
C LEU A 176 24.76 35.32 -0.19
N THR A 177 23.69 36.10 -0.35
CA THR A 177 23.77 37.38 -1.07
C THR A 177 23.24 38.60 -0.33
N VAL A 178 22.30 38.44 0.62
CA VAL A 178 21.58 39.58 1.21
C VAL A 178 21.82 39.68 2.71
N ALA A 179 21.43 38.66 3.47
CA ALA A 179 21.47 38.73 4.92
C ALA A 179 21.58 37.34 5.55
N GLU A 180 22.82 36.92 5.79
CA GLU A 180 23.19 35.61 6.33
C GLU A 180 22.40 35.25 7.61
N ILE A 181 22.40 36.13 8.61
CA ILE A 181 21.78 35.86 9.93
C ILE A 181 20.27 35.64 9.80
N TYR A 182 19.56 36.51 9.07
CA TYR A 182 18.12 36.37 8.87
C TYR A 182 17.79 35.13 8.04
N GLY A 183 18.61 34.83 7.02
CA GLY A 183 18.45 33.62 6.22
C GLY A 183 18.66 32.34 7.02
N GLN A 184 19.67 32.28 7.90
CA GLN A 184 19.89 31.17 8.82
C GLN A 184 18.72 31.01 9.80
N ALA A 185 18.22 32.10 10.38
CA ALA A 185 17.07 32.05 11.28
C ALA A 185 15.81 31.51 10.58
N ILE A 186 15.53 31.97 9.35
CA ILE A 186 14.42 31.45 8.53
C ILE A 186 14.65 29.98 8.18
N PHE A 187 15.87 29.58 7.83
CA PHE A 187 16.19 28.19 7.53
C PHE A 187 15.92 27.28 8.71
N ILE A 188 16.36 27.65 9.92
CA ILE A 188 16.12 26.87 11.15
C ILE A 188 14.61 26.69 11.39
N LEU A 189 13.81 27.74 11.20
CA LEU A 189 12.35 27.67 11.33
C LEU A 189 11.72 26.76 10.26
N MET A 190 12.23 26.81 9.03
CA MET A 190 11.68 26.10 7.87
C MET A 190 12.26 24.70 7.67
N ALA A 191 13.29 24.30 8.42
CA ALA A 191 13.98 23.02 8.27
C ALA A 191 13.02 21.82 8.39
N ILE A 192 12.19 21.80 9.44
CA ILE A 192 11.20 20.72 9.65
C ILE A 192 10.12 20.74 8.55
N PRO A 193 9.48 21.87 8.21
CA PRO A 193 8.55 21.94 7.07
C PRO A 193 9.17 21.47 5.75
N LEU A 194 10.36 21.96 5.39
CA LEU A 194 11.06 21.58 4.16
C LEU A 194 11.34 20.08 4.12
N TRP A 195 11.80 19.53 5.24
CA TRP A 195 12.05 18.10 5.40
C TRP A 195 10.76 17.29 5.20
N LEU A 196 9.73 17.58 6.01
CA LEU A 196 8.48 16.81 6.03
C LEU A 196 7.77 16.87 4.68
N VAL A 197 7.68 18.05 4.06
CA VAL A 197 7.02 18.24 2.77
C VAL A 197 7.84 17.63 1.64
N GLY A 198 9.16 17.82 1.68
CA GLY A 198 10.08 17.36 0.64
C GLY A 198 10.13 15.84 0.49
N PHE A 199 10.13 15.08 1.59
CA PHE A 199 10.20 13.62 1.52
C PHE A 199 8.87 12.96 1.11
N SER A 200 7.74 13.58 1.46
CA SER A 200 6.43 12.93 1.47
C SER A 200 5.50 13.31 0.31
N LEU A 201 5.46 14.57 -0.11
CA LEU A 201 4.56 15.01 -1.18
C LEU A 201 4.83 14.36 -2.54
N PRO A 202 6.11 14.23 -2.99
CA PRO A 202 6.38 13.59 -4.27
C PRO A 202 5.91 12.14 -4.32
N VAL A 203 5.99 11.41 -3.20
CA VAL A 203 5.48 10.04 -3.12
C VAL A 203 3.98 10.00 -3.41
N LEU A 204 3.19 10.89 -2.79
CA LEU A 204 1.76 10.98 -3.11
C LEU A 204 1.49 11.40 -4.55
N ALA A 205 2.31 12.31 -5.10
CA ALA A 205 2.17 12.75 -6.47
C ALA A 205 2.40 11.61 -7.47
N TRP A 206 3.42 10.78 -7.23
CA TRP A 206 3.69 9.57 -8.01
C TRP A 206 2.63 8.49 -7.80
N TRP A 207 2.15 8.30 -6.57
CA TRP A 207 1.08 7.36 -6.27
C TRP A 207 -0.20 7.70 -7.03
N GLY A 208 -0.59 8.99 -7.01
CA GLY A 208 -1.74 9.49 -7.74
C GLY A 208 -1.59 9.40 -9.25
N THR A 209 -0.40 9.69 -9.75
CA THR A 209 -0.09 9.56 -11.18
C THR A 209 -0.22 8.11 -11.64
N SER A 210 0.35 7.15 -10.89
CA SER A 210 0.24 5.72 -11.19
C SER A 210 -1.20 5.22 -11.15
N ASN A 211 -1.96 5.56 -10.10
CA ASN A 211 -3.36 5.17 -9.98
C ASN A 211 -4.21 5.69 -11.15
N LYS A 212 -4.00 6.93 -11.57
CA LYS A 212 -4.68 7.53 -12.72
C LYS A 212 -4.28 6.87 -14.05
N LEU A 213 -3.01 6.51 -14.23
CA LEU A 213 -2.53 5.90 -15.46
C LEU A 213 -2.93 4.44 -15.61
N LEU A 214 -2.98 3.67 -14.51
CA LEU A 214 -3.38 2.26 -14.52
C LEU A 214 -4.90 2.08 -14.55
N GLY A 215 -5.66 3.01 -13.95
CA GLY A 215 -7.12 2.99 -13.93
C GLY A 215 -7.72 1.87 -13.08
N LEU A 216 -6.96 1.30 -12.14
CA LEU A 216 -7.41 0.19 -11.30
C LEU A 216 -8.05 0.72 -9.99
N PRO A 217 -9.33 0.39 -9.70
CA PRO A 217 -9.95 0.78 -8.45
C PRO A 217 -9.28 0.04 -7.29
N THR A 218 -8.55 0.79 -6.46
CA THR A 218 -7.76 0.24 -5.36
C THR A 218 -8.41 0.58 -4.05
N ARG A 219 -8.63 -0.42 -3.19
CA ARG A 219 -9.12 -0.15 -1.83
C ARG A 219 -8.04 0.55 -1.04
N ARG A 220 -8.41 1.60 -0.33
CA ARG A 220 -7.49 2.39 0.49
C ARG A 220 -6.66 1.53 1.45
N ARG A 221 -7.30 0.56 2.12
CA ARG A 221 -6.63 -0.34 3.08
C ARG A 221 -5.55 -1.20 2.44
N ASP A 222 -5.79 -1.68 1.22
CA ASP A 222 -4.85 -2.53 0.49
C ASP A 222 -3.66 -1.66 0.07
N ALA A 223 -3.94 -0.47 -0.45
CA ALA A 223 -2.91 0.49 -0.83
C ALA A 223 -2.03 0.93 0.36
N GLU A 224 -2.64 1.24 1.52
CA GLU A 224 -1.91 1.54 2.77
C GLU A 224 -1.07 0.33 3.23
N ALA A 225 -1.59 -0.90 3.10
CA ALA A 225 -0.85 -2.11 3.46
C ALA A 225 0.36 -2.38 2.56
N TRP A 226 0.23 -2.19 1.24
CA TRP A 226 1.35 -2.32 0.30
C TRP A 226 2.43 -1.28 0.59
N LEU A 227 2.02 -0.03 0.87
CA LEU A 227 2.94 1.04 1.25
C LEU A 227 3.69 0.71 2.55
N MET A 228 2.99 0.19 3.57
CA MET A 228 3.61 -0.28 4.82
C MET A 228 4.56 -1.44 4.62
N ALA A 229 4.25 -2.40 3.75
CA ALA A 229 5.16 -3.49 3.45
C ALA A 229 6.44 -3.00 2.78
N GLY A 230 6.35 -1.98 1.92
CA GLY A 230 7.49 -1.24 1.40
C GLY A 230 8.36 -0.63 2.50
N MET A 231 7.73 0.10 3.44
CA MET A 231 8.43 0.67 4.60
C MET A 231 9.09 -0.42 5.46
N ALA A 232 8.40 -1.54 5.70
CA ALA A 232 8.92 -2.66 6.48
C ALA A 232 10.10 -3.37 5.78
N SER A 233 10.08 -3.46 4.45
CA SER A 233 11.18 -4.05 3.67
C SER A 233 12.48 -3.25 3.75
N ALA A 234 12.41 -1.96 4.12
CA ALA A 234 13.59 -1.14 4.34
C ALA A 234 14.41 -1.60 5.57
N PHE A 235 13.78 -2.19 6.58
CA PHE A 235 14.49 -2.62 7.79
C PHE A 235 15.54 -3.73 7.54
N PRO A 236 15.18 -4.89 6.95
CA PRO A 236 16.19 -5.92 6.67
C PRO A 236 17.21 -5.47 5.62
N ALA A 237 16.82 -4.62 4.66
CA ALA A 237 17.77 -4.02 3.72
C ALA A 237 18.77 -3.10 4.43
N PHE A 238 18.30 -2.27 5.36
CA PHE A 238 19.14 -1.38 6.16
C PHE A 238 20.11 -2.14 7.06
N ILE A 239 19.67 -3.23 7.68
CA ILE A 239 20.56 -4.14 8.45
C ILE A 239 21.65 -4.71 7.55
N PHE A 240 21.28 -5.22 6.39
CA PHE A 240 22.27 -5.77 5.46
C PHE A 240 23.25 -4.70 5.00
N ASN A 241 22.76 -3.55 4.53
CA ASN A 241 23.57 -2.48 3.99
C ASN A 241 24.52 -1.88 5.03
N SER A 242 24.13 -1.88 6.31
CA SER A 242 24.91 -1.25 7.38
C SER A 242 25.85 -2.22 8.10
N LEU A 243 25.50 -3.51 8.21
CA LEU A 243 26.23 -4.47 9.04
C LEU A 243 26.85 -5.63 8.26
N ILE A 244 26.25 -6.03 7.13
CA ILE A 244 26.67 -7.24 6.40
C ILE A 244 27.44 -6.87 5.14
N ALA A 245 26.91 -5.95 4.33
CA ALA A 245 27.55 -5.53 3.08
C ALA A 245 28.98 -4.98 3.29
N PRO A 246 29.25 -4.12 4.30
CA PRO A 246 30.62 -3.69 4.60
C PRO A 246 31.58 -4.87 4.77
N GLU A 247 31.25 -5.84 5.62
CA GLU A 247 32.12 -6.98 5.92
C GLU A 247 32.39 -7.90 4.70
N LEU A 248 31.59 -7.81 3.64
CA LEU A 248 31.73 -8.61 2.43
C LEU A 248 32.56 -7.93 1.33
N VAL A 249 32.77 -6.62 1.41
CA VAL A 249 33.48 -5.89 0.36
C VAL A 249 34.99 -6.06 0.56
N PRO A 250 35.75 -6.48 -0.48
CA PRO A 250 37.18 -6.81 -0.34
C PRO A 250 38.11 -5.60 -0.45
N PHE A 251 37.58 -4.38 -0.41
CA PHE A 251 38.33 -3.13 -0.59
C PHE A 251 38.56 -2.43 0.74
N ASP A 252 39.59 -1.59 0.82
CA ASP A 252 39.82 -0.78 2.02
C ASP A 252 38.70 0.25 2.21
N ALA A 253 38.28 0.48 3.46
CA ALA A 253 37.17 1.36 3.79
C ALA A 253 37.34 2.82 3.33
N GLU A 254 38.58 3.27 3.15
CA GLU A 254 38.91 4.62 2.66
C GLU A 254 38.95 4.71 1.12
N SER A 255 38.82 3.58 0.41
CA SER A 255 38.89 3.56 -1.05
C SER A 255 37.55 3.93 -1.69
N TRP A 256 37.60 4.65 -2.81
CA TRP A 256 36.41 4.91 -3.63
C TRP A 256 35.71 3.62 -4.09
N ALA A 257 36.46 2.52 -4.25
CA ALA A 257 35.95 1.22 -4.67
C ALA A 257 35.08 0.58 -3.59
N TRP A 258 35.41 0.81 -2.31
CA TRP A 258 34.58 0.40 -1.18
C TRP A 258 33.21 1.08 -1.20
N GLU A 259 33.21 2.42 -1.25
CA GLU A 259 31.96 3.20 -1.29
C GLU A 259 31.11 2.86 -2.52
N LEU A 260 31.74 2.78 -3.70
CA LEU A 260 31.05 2.40 -4.93
C LEU A 260 30.44 0.99 -4.83
N SER A 261 31.15 0.03 -4.23
CA SER A 261 30.65 -1.33 -4.07
C SER A 261 29.42 -1.38 -3.17
N LEU A 262 29.43 -0.64 -2.06
CA LEU A 262 28.29 -0.55 -1.16
C LEU A 262 27.09 0.12 -1.83
N LEU A 263 27.30 1.25 -2.51
CA LEU A 263 26.24 2.05 -3.13
C LEU A 263 25.67 1.43 -4.40
N ALA A 264 26.52 0.85 -5.25
CA ALA A 264 26.13 0.37 -6.58
C ALA A 264 25.87 -1.14 -6.64
N ILE A 265 26.33 -1.92 -5.66
CA ILE A 265 26.15 -3.38 -5.66
C ILE A 265 25.39 -3.81 -4.42
N GLY A 266 25.94 -3.56 -3.22
CA GLY A 266 25.39 -4.04 -1.95
C GLY A 266 23.96 -3.57 -1.73
N ALA A 267 23.74 -2.26 -1.71
CA ALA A 267 22.43 -1.68 -1.47
C ALA A 267 21.39 -2.09 -2.52
N PRO A 268 21.59 -1.90 -3.84
CA PRO A 268 20.62 -2.30 -4.85
C PRO A 268 20.27 -3.79 -4.81
N PHE A 269 21.26 -4.67 -4.60
CA PHE A 269 21.05 -6.11 -4.54
C PHE A 269 20.07 -6.48 -3.43
N CYS A 270 20.33 -6.04 -2.20
CA CYS A 270 19.50 -6.40 -1.05
C CYS A 270 18.16 -5.70 -1.04
N GLU A 271 18.15 -4.42 -1.40
CA GLU A 271 16.92 -3.65 -1.41
C GLU A 271 15.88 -4.20 -2.39
N GLU A 272 16.26 -4.51 -3.63
CA GLU A 272 15.30 -5.02 -4.60
C GLU A 272 14.84 -6.45 -4.26
N ILE A 273 15.67 -7.26 -3.60
CA ILE A 273 15.26 -8.57 -3.08
C ILE A 273 14.21 -8.41 -1.98
N PHE A 274 14.46 -7.58 -0.95
CA PHE A 274 13.52 -7.40 0.15
C PHE A 274 12.23 -6.71 -0.29
N LYS A 275 12.29 -5.77 -1.24
CA LYS A 275 11.09 -5.17 -1.87
C LYS A 275 10.30 -6.23 -2.63
N ALA A 276 10.96 -7.09 -3.42
CA ALA A 276 10.27 -8.19 -4.12
C ALA A 276 9.63 -9.18 -3.13
N MET A 277 10.30 -9.52 -2.03
CA MET A 277 9.73 -10.33 -0.95
C MET A 277 8.49 -9.67 -0.34
N ALA A 278 8.50 -8.35 -0.15
CA ALA A 278 7.34 -7.61 0.33
C ALA A 278 6.15 -7.70 -0.63
N VAL A 279 6.39 -7.72 -1.95
CA VAL A 279 5.33 -7.96 -2.94
C VAL A 279 4.80 -9.40 -2.86
N VAL A 280 5.67 -10.40 -2.65
CA VAL A 280 5.28 -11.80 -2.51
C VAL A 280 4.31 -12.03 -1.34
N PHE A 281 4.39 -11.25 -0.25
CA PHE A 281 3.40 -11.36 0.84
C PHE A 281 1.96 -11.08 0.38
N PHE A 282 1.78 -10.33 -0.71
CA PHE A 282 0.46 -10.04 -1.27
C PHE A 282 0.08 -10.97 -2.42
N LEU A 283 0.89 -11.98 -2.74
CA LEU A 283 0.64 -12.95 -3.80
C LEU A 283 -0.78 -13.54 -3.78
N PRO A 284 -1.38 -13.91 -2.62
CA PRO A 284 -2.76 -14.42 -2.59
C PRO A 284 -3.83 -13.43 -3.06
N SER A 285 -3.54 -12.13 -3.01
CA SER A 285 -4.43 -11.04 -3.42
C SER A 285 -4.17 -10.53 -4.84
N ILE A 286 -3.05 -10.93 -5.47
CA ILE A 286 -2.68 -10.49 -6.81
C ILE A 286 -3.50 -11.26 -7.84
N LYS A 287 -4.34 -10.54 -8.59
CA LYS A 287 -5.23 -11.12 -9.61
C LYS A 287 -4.60 -11.28 -10.99
N GLY A 288 -3.46 -10.64 -11.22
CA GLY A 288 -2.81 -10.62 -12.54
C GLY A 288 -1.59 -9.71 -12.60
N PRO A 289 -0.88 -9.67 -13.74
CA PRO A 289 0.34 -8.90 -13.92
C PRO A 289 0.13 -7.39 -13.71
N LYS A 290 -0.99 -6.83 -14.18
CA LYS A 290 -1.33 -5.41 -13.99
C LYS A 290 -1.55 -5.05 -12.51
N HIS A 291 -2.23 -5.92 -11.76
CA HIS A 291 -2.39 -5.74 -10.32
C HIS A 291 -1.05 -5.93 -9.58
N GLY A 292 -0.24 -6.90 -10.00
CA GLY A 292 1.12 -7.11 -9.47
C GLY A 292 2.04 -5.91 -9.69
N PHE A 293 1.96 -5.24 -10.86
CA PHE A 293 2.65 -3.98 -11.12
C PHE A 293 2.23 -2.91 -10.11
N GLN A 294 0.93 -2.75 -9.85
CA GLN A 294 0.42 -1.75 -8.92
C GLN A 294 0.86 -2.00 -7.47
N VAL A 295 0.82 -3.26 -7.02
CA VAL A 295 1.33 -3.67 -5.71
C VAL A 295 2.82 -3.35 -5.63
N GLY A 296 3.63 -3.79 -6.60
CA GLY A 296 5.07 -3.51 -6.64
C GLY A 296 5.40 -2.02 -6.69
N PHE A 297 4.65 -1.25 -7.47
CA PHE A 297 4.81 0.21 -7.53
C PHE A 297 4.58 0.85 -6.15
N THR A 298 3.52 0.43 -5.45
CA THR A 298 3.18 0.97 -4.12
C THR A 298 4.17 0.51 -3.04
N VAL A 299 4.66 -0.73 -3.11
CA VAL A 299 5.74 -1.23 -2.24
C VAL A 299 7.02 -0.41 -2.45
N GLY A 300 7.43 -0.16 -3.70
CA GLY A 300 8.60 0.66 -4.02
C GLY A 300 8.46 2.10 -3.50
N LEU A 301 7.27 2.70 -3.61
CA LEU A 301 6.98 4.00 -2.99
C LEU A 301 7.10 3.98 -1.47
N GLY A 302 6.67 2.90 -0.82
CA GLY A 302 6.77 2.71 0.62
C GLY A 302 8.22 2.65 1.09
N PHE A 303 9.07 1.94 0.37
CA PHE A 303 10.51 1.92 0.64
C PHE A 303 11.12 3.33 0.45
N ALA A 304 10.80 3.99 -0.67
CA ALA A 304 11.30 5.33 -0.98
C ALA A 304 10.92 6.36 0.09
N LEU A 305 9.79 6.20 0.79
CA LEU A 305 9.40 7.07 1.92
C LEU A 305 10.43 7.03 3.06
N ILE A 306 10.83 5.84 3.50
CA ILE A 306 11.81 5.68 4.60
C ILE A 306 13.17 6.22 4.17
N GLU A 307 13.59 5.87 2.96
CA GLU A 307 14.89 6.26 2.45
C GLU A 307 14.97 7.79 2.23
N ASN A 308 13.94 8.40 1.63
CA ASN A 308 13.89 9.86 1.47
C ASN A 308 13.87 10.60 2.79
N LEU A 309 13.16 10.07 3.78
CA LEU A 309 13.10 10.68 5.10
C LEU A 309 14.52 10.75 5.69
N GLN A 310 15.34 9.72 5.50
CA GLN A 310 16.75 9.71 5.88
C GLN A 310 17.59 10.72 5.06
N TYR A 311 17.63 10.57 3.74
CA TYR A 311 18.51 11.38 2.89
C TYR A 311 18.21 12.88 3.00
N ILE A 312 16.94 13.27 2.95
CA ILE A 312 16.57 14.69 3.06
C ILE A 312 16.83 15.17 4.49
N GLY A 313 16.61 14.33 5.50
CA GLY A 313 16.90 14.66 6.91
C GLY A 313 18.37 14.96 7.13
N VAL A 314 19.27 14.14 6.57
CA VAL A 314 20.71 14.38 6.60
C VAL A 314 21.06 15.66 5.84
N SER A 315 20.48 15.88 4.65
CA SER A 315 20.77 17.07 3.83
C SER A 315 20.32 18.39 4.45
N VAL A 316 19.40 18.40 5.42
CA VAL A 316 19.05 19.59 6.20
C VAL A 316 20.28 20.14 6.94
N PHE A 317 21.14 19.26 7.46
CA PHE A 317 22.38 19.67 8.14
C PHE A 317 23.43 20.24 7.17
N GLY A 318 23.32 19.93 5.87
CA GLY A 318 24.12 20.54 4.80
C GLY A 318 23.63 21.93 4.35
N GLY A 319 22.57 22.47 4.96
CA GLY A 319 22.03 23.78 4.65
C GLY A 319 21.01 23.82 3.50
N PRO A 320 20.50 25.02 3.15
CA PRO A 320 19.37 25.16 2.24
C PRO A 320 19.67 24.73 0.80
N VAL A 321 20.90 24.86 0.32
CA VAL A 321 21.30 24.38 -1.02
C VAL A 321 21.24 22.85 -1.06
N ALA A 322 21.90 22.18 -0.10
CA ALA A 322 21.98 20.72 -0.04
C ALA A 322 20.59 20.09 0.08
N VAL A 323 19.74 20.59 0.98
CA VAL A 323 18.38 20.06 1.16
C VAL A 323 17.51 20.30 -0.08
N SER A 324 17.58 21.48 -0.71
CA SER A 324 16.77 21.79 -1.91
C SER A 324 17.13 20.89 -3.09
N MET A 325 18.43 20.68 -3.30
CA MET A 325 18.93 19.79 -4.34
C MET A 325 18.55 18.33 -4.07
N THR A 326 18.68 17.87 -2.82
CA THR A 326 18.30 16.51 -2.43
C THR A 326 16.80 16.28 -2.63
N ILE A 327 15.95 17.23 -2.21
CA ILE A 327 14.49 17.19 -2.41
C ILE A 327 14.16 17.08 -3.90
N LEU A 328 14.79 17.90 -4.75
CA LEU A 328 14.55 17.89 -6.20
C LEU A 328 14.92 16.55 -6.84
N VAL A 329 16.17 16.12 -6.65
CA VAL A 329 16.73 14.91 -7.28
C VAL A 329 15.98 13.66 -6.82
N ARG A 330 15.72 13.55 -5.52
CA ARG A 330 14.98 12.39 -4.99
C ARG A 330 13.51 12.44 -5.34
N GLY A 331 12.89 13.62 -5.28
CA GLY A 331 11.47 13.84 -5.57
C GLY A 331 11.06 13.45 -6.99
N ILE A 332 11.87 13.82 -7.98
CA ILE A 332 11.56 13.58 -9.42
C ILE A 332 12.28 12.33 -9.96
N GLY A 333 13.43 11.95 -9.39
CA GLY A 333 14.25 10.84 -9.85
C GLY A 333 14.13 9.57 -9.01
N SER A 334 14.71 9.57 -7.81
CA SER A 334 14.85 8.35 -6.99
C SER A 334 13.50 7.68 -6.68
N ILE A 335 12.48 8.45 -6.31
CA ILE A 335 11.15 7.94 -5.92
C ILE A 335 10.48 7.12 -7.03
N PRO A 336 10.28 7.66 -8.26
CA PRO A 336 9.72 6.86 -9.34
C PRO A 336 10.67 5.72 -9.73
N GLY A 337 11.97 5.86 -9.50
CA GLY A 337 12.97 4.81 -9.67
C GLY A 337 12.61 3.56 -8.85
N HIS A 338 12.56 3.68 -7.52
CA HIS A 338 12.18 2.57 -6.65
C HIS A 338 10.81 2.01 -7.00
N ALA A 339 9.83 2.88 -7.28
CA ALA A 339 8.50 2.44 -7.66
C ALA A 339 8.53 1.55 -8.92
N ILE A 340 9.33 1.91 -9.93
CA ILE A 340 9.39 1.18 -11.20
C ILE A 340 10.24 -0.08 -11.12
N TRP A 341 11.39 -0.04 -10.45
CA TRP A 341 12.22 -1.25 -10.28
C TRP A 341 11.45 -2.34 -9.54
N THR A 342 10.77 -1.98 -8.45
CA THR A 342 9.92 -2.92 -7.70
C THR A 342 8.68 -3.34 -8.49
N SER A 343 8.08 -2.46 -9.31
CA SER A 343 6.91 -2.84 -10.11
C SER A 343 7.22 -3.82 -11.25
N ILE A 344 8.45 -3.82 -11.78
CA ILE A 344 8.93 -4.83 -12.74
C ILE A 344 8.91 -6.21 -12.07
N ALA A 345 9.50 -6.34 -10.88
CA ALA A 345 9.43 -7.58 -10.09
C ALA A 345 7.97 -7.94 -9.76
N GLY A 346 7.15 -6.95 -9.37
CA GLY A 346 5.74 -7.14 -9.07
C GLY A 346 4.90 -7.64 -10.26
N THR A 347 5.22 -7.21 -11.48
CA THR A 347 4.55 -7.71 -12.69
C THR A 347 4.88 -9.18 -12.93
N ALA A 348 6.14 -9.58 -12.79
CA ALA A 348 6.56 -10.97 -12.91
C ALA A 348 5.91 -11.87 -11.84
N ILE A 349 5.82 -11.39 -10.60
CA ILE A 349 5.08 -12.05 -9.52
C ILE A 349 3.59 -12.17 -9.89
N GLY A 350 3.00 -11.13 -10.49
CA GLY A 350 1.61 -11.17 -10.95
C GLY A 350 1.34 -12.16 -12.07
N TRP A 351 2.27 -12.35 -13.01
CA TRP A 351 2.20 -13.44 -13.99
C TRP A 351 2.24 -14.82 -13.33
N LYS A 352 3.04 -14.96 -12.27
CA LYS A 352 3.12 -16.22 -11.55
C LYS A 352 1.90 -16.46 -10.66
N ALA A 353 1.25 -15.41 -10.18
CA ALA A 353 0.00 -15.49 -9.42
C ALA A 353 -1.16 -16.06 -10.24
N THR A 354 -1.15 -15.85 -11.57
CA THR A 354 -2.17 -16.38 -12.50
C THR A 354 -1.94 -17.83 -12.93
N ASP A 355 -0.79 -18.41 -12.60
CA ASP A 355 -0.44 -19.79 -12.94
C ASP A 355 -1.12 -20.77 -11.96
N SER A 356 -2.03 -21.60 -12.46
CA SER A 356 -2.81 -22.57 -11.67
C SER A 356 -1.93 -23.58 -10.95
N ASP A 357 -0.88 -24.07 -11.60
CA ASP A 357 0.02 -25.08 -11.05
C ASP A 357 0.84 -24.47 -9.92
N PHE A 358 1.28 -23.23 -10.10
CA PHE A 358 1.99 -22.50 -9.07
C PHE A 358 1.10 -22.22 -7.86
N LYS A 359 -0.15 -21.81 -8.08
CA LYS A 359 -1.12 -21.57 -7.02
C LYS A 359 -1.43 -22.86 -6.24
N ALA A 360 -1.58 -23.99 -6.93
CA ALA A 360 -1.76 -25.30 -6.33
C ALA A 360 -0.55 -25.72 -5.47
N ARG A 361 0.68 -25.58 -6.01
CA ARG A 361 1.93 -25.82 -5.25
C ARG A 361 2.04 -24.96 -4.01
N LEU A 362 1.67 -23.68 -4.11
CA LEU A 362 1.71 -22.75 -2.99
C LEU A 362 0.69 -23.11 -1.92
N LYS A 363 -0.56 -23.39 -2.32
CA LYS A 363 -1.64 -23.83 -1.41
C LYS A 363 -1.24 -25.12 -0.68
N TRP A 364 -0.65 -26.07 -1.41
CA TRP A 364 -0.14 -27.31 -0.84
C TRP A 364 0.99 -27.07 0.17
N ARG A 365 1.99 -26.23 -0.16
CA ARG A 365 3.07 -25.88 0.78
C ARG A 365 2.57 -25.19 2.03
N ALA A 366 1.65 -24.23 1.89
CA ALA A 366 1.06 -23.52 3.02
C ALA A 366 0.31 -24.48 3.94
N ARG A 367 -0.49 -25.39 3.38
CA ARG A 367 -1.19 -26.44 4.13
C ARG A 367 -0.20 -27.38 4.83
N SER A 368 0.85 -27.80 4.13
CA SER A 368 1.88 -28.69 4.70
C SER A 368 2.62 -28.06 5.87
N LEU A 369 2.96 -26.76 5.77
CA LEU A 369 3.58 -26.01 6.87
C LEU A 369 2.64 -25.83 8.05
N ALA A 370 1.35 -25.54 7.80
CA ALA A 370 0.36 -25.44 8.87
C ALA A 370 0.19 -26.78 9.62
N ILE A 371 0.10 -27.89 8.88
CA ILE A 371 0.08 -29.24 9.44
C ILE A 371 1.34 -29.50 10.27
N SER A 372 2.52 -29.19 9.74
CA SER A 372 3.79 -29.36 10.47
C SER A 372 3.89 -28.51 11.73
N ALA A 373 3.28 -27.32 11.75
CA ALA A 373 3.23 -26.47 12.94
C ALA A 373 2.30 -27.04 14.01
N ILE A 374 1.16 -27.64 13.61
CA ILE A 374 0.26 -28.37 14.51
C ILE A 374 1.00 -29.57 15.11
N ASP A 375 1.59 -30.42 14.26
CA ASP A 375 2.37 -31.60 14.69
C ASP A 375 3.47 -31.22 15.71
N LEU A 376 4.19 -30.12 15.48
CA LEU A 376 5.21 -29.62 16.39
C LEU A 376 4.60 -29.13 17.72
N THR A 377 3.48 -28.42 17.68
CA THR A 377 2.85 -27.82 18.86
C THR A 377 2.23 -28.89 19.76
N GLU A 378 1.58 -29.89 19.17
CA GLU A 378 1.05 -31.04 19.90
C GLU A 378 2.16 -31.95 20.42
N GLY A 379 3.26 -32.08 19.68
CA GLY A 379 4.49 -32.72 20.16
C GLY A 379 5.13 -32.00 21.37
N LEU A 380 4.82 -30.72 21.58
CA LEU A 380 5.21 -29.95 22.76
C LEU A 380 4.17 -30.03 23.90
N GLY A 381 3.09 -30.80 23.74
CA GLY A 381 2.06 -31.04 24.75
C GLY A 381 0.92 -30.03 24.77
N LEU A 382 0.70 -29.30 23.67
CA LEU A 382 -0.39 -28.32 23.54
C LEU A 382 -1.37 -28.77 22.45
N ASP A 383 -2.61 -29.09 22.84
CA ASP A 383 -3.72 -29.41 21.92
C ASP A 383 -4.08 -28.16 21.09
N MET A 384 -3.67 -28.17 19.82
CA MET A 384 -3.77 -27.02 18.92
C MET A 384 -4.95 -27.14 17.95
N ASN A 385 -5.27 -28.37 17.53
CA ASN A 385 -6.39 -28.63 16.64
C ASN A 385 -7.73 -28.80 17.38
N GLY A 386 -7.71 -28.97 18.71
CA GLY A 386 -8.88 -29.04 19.59
C GLY A 386 -9.62 -30.37 19.56
N ASP A 387 -8.96 -31.45 19.14
CA ASP A 387 -9.55 -32.80 19.13
C ASP A 387 -9.45 -33.54 20.46
N GLY A 388 -8.68 -33.01 21.42
CA GLY A 388 -8.50 -33.56 22.74
C GLY A 388 -7.41 -34.62 22.86
N ASP A 389 -6.56 -34.79 21.84
CA ASP A 389 -5.33 -35.58 21.92
C ASP A 389 -4.06 -34.79 21.52
N LEU A 390 -2.93 -35.49 21.42
CA LEU A 390 -1.61 -34.90 21.14
C LEU A 390 -0.89 -35.68 20.02
N SER A 391 -1.64 -36.37 19.18
CA SER A 391 -1.10 -37.29 18.17
C SER A 391 -0.66 -36.59 16.88
N GLY A 392 -0.93 -35.29 16.75
CA GLY A 392 -0.62 -34.48 15.58
C GLY A 392 -1.88 -34.19 14.76
N PHE A 393 -1.69 -33.68 13.54
CA PHE A 393 -2.79 -33.43 12.63
C PHE A 393 -3.42 -34.73 12.11
N ASP A 394 -4.68 -34.94 12.50
CA ASP A 394 -5.55 -36.09 12.15
C ASP A 394 -6.16 -36.05 10.75
N GLY A 395 -6.10 -34.91 10.06
CA GLY A 395 -6.72 -34.73 8.75
C GLY A 395 -5.95 -35.37 7.60
N SER A 396 -6.55 -35.39 6.41
CA SER A 396 -5.91 -35.94 5.21
C SER A 396 -4.65 -35.14 4.81
N ARG A 397 -3.53 -35.87 4.68
CA ARG A 397 -2.26 -35.35 4.17
C ARG A 397 -2.20 -35.58 2.66
N GLN A 398 -2.70 -34.62 1.90
CA GLN A 398 -2.66 -34.68 0.44
C GLN A 398 -1.23 -34.66 -0.08
N THR A 399 -0.93 -35.50 -1.07
CA THR A 399 0.35 -35.46 -1.79
C THR A 399 0.39 -34.29 -2.77
N LEU A 400 1.58 -33.90 -3.24
CA LEU A 400 1.72 -32.80 -4.20
C LEU A 400 1.07 -33.16 -5.54
N GLU A 401 1.21 -34.40 -5.97
CA GLU A 401 0.61 -34.96 -7.17
C GLU A 401 -0.92 -34.91 -7.09
N GLU A 402 -1.50 -35.29 -5.93
CA GLU A 402 -2.94 -35.15 -5.69
C GLU A 402 -3.41 -33.70 -5.75
N ALA A 403 -2.68 -32.77 -5.11
CA ALA A 403 -3.03 -31.34 -5.11
C ALA A 403 -2.93 -30.69 -6.49
N LEU A 404 -2.04 -31.17 -7.35
CA LEU A 404 -1.90 -30.73 -8.75
C LEU A 404 -2.97 -31.36 -9.66
N SER A 405 -3.39 -32.59 -9.37
CA SER A 405 -4.39 -33.32 -10.16
C SER A 405 -5.84 -32.92 -9.85
N GLN A 406 -6.10 -32.33 -8.67
CA GLN A 406 -7.41 -31.78 -8.34
C GLN A 406 -7.63 -30.46 -9.09
N PRO A 407 -8.62 -30.37 -10.00
CA PRO A 407 -8.99 -29.09 -10.57
C PRO A 407 -9.38 -28.18 -9.42
N SER A 408 -8.86 -26.96 -9.38
CA SER A 408 -9.20 -25.97 -8.35
C SER A 408 -10.70 -25.65 -8.41
N ILE A 409 -11.51 -26.37 -7.62
CA ILE A 409 -12.97 -26.19 -7.54
C ILE A 409 -13.36 -24.77 -7.07
N GLU A 410 -12.40 -24.01 -6.51
CA GLU A 410 -12.59 -22.60 -6.11
C GLU A 410 -12.57 -21.58 -7.27
N GLY A 411 -12.47 -22.02 -8.53
CA GLY A 411 -12.55 -21.13 -9.70
C GLY A 411 -13.98 -20.76 -10.14
N THR A 412 -15.02 -21.43 -9.61
CA THR A 412 -16.40 -21.31 -10.11
C THR A 412 -17.42 -21.00 -9.01
N SER A 413 -17.07 -20.11 -8.08
CA SER A 413 -18.07 -19.40 -7.25
C SER A 413 -18.03 -17.88 -7.44
N HIS A 414 -17.40 -17.39 -8.52
CA HIS A 414 -17.87 -16.14 -9.11
C HIS A 414 -19.18 -16.46 -9.80
N GLY A 415 -20.28 -16.23 -9.08
CA GLY A 415 -21.62 -16.30 -9.65
C GLY A 415 -21.63 -15.58 -10.99
N ASN A 416 -22.23 -16.25 -11.98
CA ASN A 416 -22.50 -15.73 -13.31
C ASN A 416 -22.64 -14.21 -13.28
N GLU A 417 -21.68 -13.54 -13.91
CA GLU A 417 -21.84 -12.15 -14.28
C GLU A 417 -23.06 -12.11 -15.21
N TRP A 418 -24.17 -11.62 -14.68
CA TRP A 418 -25.40 -11.44 -15.45
C TRP A 418 -25.13 -10.40 -16.54
N SER A 419 -24.66 -10.84 -17.70
CA SER A 419 -24.71 -10.05 -18.92
C SER A 419 -26.15 -10.08 -19.44
N ILE A 420 -26.86 -8.98 -19.27
CA ILE A 420 -28.15 -8.73 -19.91
C ILE A 420 -27.88 -8.44 -21.40
N ILE A 421 -27.43 -9.44 -22.15
CA ILE A 421 -27.57 -9.59 -23.60
C ILE A 421 -27.46 -11.09 -23.80
N GLU A 422 -28.62 -11.74 -23.80
CA GLU A 422 -28.77 -13.10 -24.28
C GLU A 422 -28.50 -13.05 -25.79
N SER A 423 -27.37 -13.60 -26.25
CA SER A 423 -27.14 -13.82 -27.68
C SER A 423 -27.94 -15.05 -28.13
N THR A 424 -29.27 -14.99 -28.01
CA THR A 424 -30.16 -15.88 -28.72
C THR A 424 -30.34 -15.34 -30.12
N ASN A 425 -29.76 -16.02 -31.09
CA ASN A 425 -30.49 -16.31 -32.31
C ASN A 425 -29.93 -17.57 -32.98
N PRO A 426 -30.60 -18.71 -32.83
CA PRO A 426 -30.75 -19.66 -33.92
C PRO A 426 -31.61 -19.01 -35.02
N LYS A 427 -31.32 -19.37 -36.27
CA LYS A 427 -32.05 -19.01 -37.49
C LYS A 427 -33.58 -19.00 -37.30
N GLU A 428 -34.28 -17.94 -37.72
CA GLU A 428 -35.46 -18.04 -38.60
C GLU A 428 -36.02 -16.67 -39.03
N GLN A 429 -36.65 -16.70 -40.22
CA GLN A 429 -37.21 -15.60 -40.98
C GLN A 429 -38.48 -15.01 -40.35
N ARG A 430 -38.65 -13.68 -40.37
CA ARG A 430 -39.84 -13.04 -40.97
C ARG A 430 -39.77 -11.51 -41.05
N SER A 431 -40.45 -11.04 -42.09
CA SER A 431 -40.58 -9.70 -42.68
C SER A 431 -41.39 -8.68 -41.88
N ASP A 432 -40.97 -7.42 -42.02
CA ASP A 432 -41.73 -6.17 -42.20
C ASP A 432 -43.05 -5.93 -41.46
N SER A 433 -43.09 -4.89 -40.62
CA SER A 433 -43.86 -3.64 -40.89
C SER A 433 -43.78 -2.65 -39.70
N VAL A 434 -43.89 -1.37 -40.05
CA VAL A 434 -43.54 -0.11 -39.34
C VAL A 434 -44.85 0.56 -38.81
N PRO A 435 -44.97 1.77 -38.18
CA PRO A 435 -44.14 2.65 -37.29
C PRO A 435 -44.90 3.22 -36.04
N VAL A 436 -44.26 4.20 -35.34
CA VAL A 436 -44.83 5.36 -34.55
C VAL A 436 -45.05 5.07 -33.04
N ALA A 437 -44.69 5.86 -32.01
CA ALA A 437 -44.11 7.20 -31.83
C ALA A 437 -43.58 7.38 -30.38
N TRP A 438 -42.37 7.92 -30.24
CA TRP A 438 -41.88 8.87 -29.20
C TRP A 438 -42.06 8.57 -27.69
N ALA A 439 -40.97 8.15 -27.03
CA ALA A 439 -40.48 8.81 -25.81
C ALA A 439 -38.99 8.47 -25.60
N SER A 440 -38.19 9.53 -25.53
CA SER A 440 -36.72 9.57 -25.49
C SER A 440 -36.09 8.85 -24.30
N GLY A 441 -35.42 7.73 -24.56
CA GLY A 441 -34.39 7.17 -23.69
C GLY A 441 -33.01 7.55 -24.24
N PHE A 442 -32.26 8.35 -23.51
CA PHE A 442 -30.86 8.61 -23.77
C PHE A 442 -30.08 7.30 -23.56
N SER A 443 -29.78 6.57 -24.63
CA SER A 443 -28.85 5.43 -24.62
C SER A 443 -27.49 5.89 -25.12
N LEU A 444 -26.53 6.07 -24.23
CA LEU A 444 -25.12 6.14 -24.59
C LEU A 444 -24.68 4.73 -25.02
N SER A 445 -24.84 4.45 -26.31
CA SER A 445 -24.13 3.34 -26.96
C SER A 445 -22.65 3.72 -27.01
N PHE A 446 -21.85 3.16 -26.10
CA PHE A 446 -20.40 3.11 -26.31
C PHE A 446 -20.16 2.29 -27.57
N SER A 447 -19.85 2.96 -28.67
CA SER A 447 -19.29 2.27 -29.83
C SER A 447 -18.01 1.59 -29.35
N ASN A 448 -18.02 0.27 -29.39
CA ASN A 448 -16.84 -0.54 -29.16
C ASN A 448 -15.94 -0.38 -30.39
N ASN A 449 -15.32 0.80 -30.53
CA ASN A 449 -14.37 1.08 -31.57
C ASN A 449 -13.02 0.52 -31.10
N SER A 450 -12.87 -0.79 -31.16
CA SER A 450 -11.60 -1.49 -30.98
C SER A 450 -10.71 -1.21 -32.19
N ASN A 451 -10.27 0.03 -32.31
CA ASN A 451 -9.11 0.39 -33.11
C ASN A 451 -7.93 0.51 -32.14
N THR A 452 -7.46 -0.64 -31.64
CA THR A 452 -6.26 -0.72 -30.80
C THR A 452 -4.99 -0.69 -31.65
N ASN A 453 -4.79 0.42 -32.36
CA ASN A 453 -3.42 0.87 -32.62
C ASN A 453 -2.91 1.58 -31.35
N SER A 454 -2.84 0.85 -30.24
CA SER A 454 -2.14 1.34 -29.05
C SER A 454 -0.63 1.25 -29.33
N PRO A 455 0.13 2.34 -29.16
CA PRO A 455 1.57 2.29 -29.37
C PRO A 455 2.18 1.25 -28.43
N THR A 456 2.89 0.28 -28.99
CA THR A 456 3.55 -0.83 -28.29
C THR A 456 4.46 -0.28 -27.18
N GLY A 457 4.05 -0.47 -25.92
CA GLY A 457 4.89 -0.16 -24.77
C GLY A 457 5.98 -1.21 -24.54
N ILE A 458 6.84 -0.97 -23.54
CA ILE A 458 7.87 -1.94 -23.16
C ILE A 458 7.23 -3.01 -22.28
N ASN A 459 7.37 -4.28 -22.69
CA ASN A 459 6.96 -5.42 -21.89
C ASN A 459 8.04 -5.79 -20.88
N THR A 460 7.65 -5.97 -19.63
CA THR A 460 8.55 -6.42 -18.56
C THR A 460 8.74 -7.94 -18.62
N PRO A 461 9.87 -8.46 -18.08
CA PRO A 461 10.10 -9.90 -18.03
C PRO A 461 8.98 -10.63 -17.26
N ARG A 462 8.54 -11.79 -17.76
CA ARG A 462 7.54 -12.63 -17.07
C ARG A 462 8.14 -13.46 -15.94
N GLY A 463 9.43 -13.80 -16.03
CA GLY A 463 10.13 -14.56 -15.00
C GLY A 463 10.54 -13.68 -13.82
N ILE A 464 10.33 -14.17 -12.59
CA ILE A 464 10.66 -13.44 -11.35
C ILE A 464 12.16 -13.12 -11.29
N LEU A 465 13.03 -14.10 -11.56
CA LEU A 465 14.48 -13.90 -11.50
C LEU A 465 15.00 -12.86 -12.51
N PRO A 466 14.67 -12.95 -13.83
CA PRO A 466 15.03 -11.90 -14.77
C PRO A 466 14.49 -10.50 -14.41
N ALA A 467 13.29 -10.42 -13.82
CA ALA A 467 12.72 -9.15 -13.39
C ALA A 467 13.47 -8.53 -12.21
N ILE A 468 13.86 -9.35 -11.21
CA ILE A 468 14.67 -8.91 -10.07
C ILE A 468 16.07 -8.49 -10.54
N ILE A 469 16.71 -9.26 -11.43
CA ILE A 469 18.03 -8.90 -11.97
C ILE A 469 17.95 -7.56 -12.71
N LEU A 470 16.91 -7.33 -13.50
CA LEU A 470 16.71 -6.05 -14.20
C LEU A 470 16.46 -4.89 -13.22
N ALA A 471 15.69 -5.12 -12.16
CA ALA A 471 15.45 -4.13 -11.11
C ALA A 471 16.76 -3.76 -10.38
N ILE A 472 17.55 -4.76 -9.98
CA ILE A 472 18.86 -4.57 -9.36
C ILE A 472 19.78 -3.82 -10.31
N ALA A 473 19.86 -4.21 -11.58
CA ALA A 473 20.71 -3.54 -12.57
C ALA A 473 20.32 -2.08 -12.80
N GLY A 474 19.02 -1.77 -12.91
CA GLY A 474 18.54 -0.40 -13.07
C GLY A 474 18.86 0.48 -11.85
N HIS A 475 18.66 -0.05 -10.65
CA HIS A 475 18.99 0.65 -9.41
C HIS A 475 20.52 0.80 -9.22
N SER A 476 21.29 -0.26 -9.50
CA SER A 476 22.77 -0.25 -9.49
C SER A 476 23.33 0.80 -10.45
N PHE A 477 22.78 0.88 -11.66
CA PHE A 477 23.18 1.87 -12.65
C PHE A 477 22.89 3.30 -12.16
N TRP A 478 21.73 3.54 -11.56
CA TRP A 478 21.39 4.85 -10.96
C TRP A 478 22.43 5.24 -9.91
N ASN A 479 22.67 4.39 -8.91
CA ASN A 479 23.58 4.72 -7.80
C ASN A 479 25.04 4.83 -8.26
N GLY A 480 25.53 3.82 -8.98
CA GLY A 480 26.93 3.75 -9.40
C GLY A 480 27.31 4.86 -10.38
N SER A 481 26.45 5.14 -11.36
CA SER A 481 26.75 6.21 -12.32
C SER A 481 26.64 7.60 -11.67
N SER A 482 25.69 7.83 -10.76
CA SER A 482 25.61 9.08 -10.00
C SER A 482 26.85 9.33 -9.14
N TYR A 483 27.36 8.30 -8.47
CA TYR A 483 28.59 8.42 -7.66
C TYR A 483 29.82 8.68 -8.54
N LEU A 484 30.01 7.89 -9.61
CA LEU A 484 31.15 8.02 -10.51
C LEU A 484 31.19 9.37 -11.25
N MET A 485 30.02 9.94 -11.56
CA MET A 485 29.94 11.24 -12.24
C MET A 485 30.32 12.42 -11.35
N TYR A 486 30.43 12.21 -10.04
CA TYR A 486 31.08 13.16 -9.13
C TYR A 486 32.57 12.85 -9.01
N LEU A 487 32.89 11.60 -8.66
CA LEU A 487 34.26 11.18 -8.33
C LEU A 487 35.24 11.29 -9.50
N ALA A 488 34.89 10.75 -10.68
CA ALA A 488 35.82 10.68 -11.80
C ALA A 488 36.25 12.06 -12.30
N PRO A 489 35.34 13.04 -12.46
CA PRO A 489 35.73 14.40 -12.83
C PRO A 489 36.62 15.11 -11.81
N THR A 490 36.33 15.02 -10.51
CA THR A 490 37.06 15.76 -9.47
C THR A 490 38.38 15.07 -9.11
N GLU A 491 38.33 13.77 -8.77
CA GLU A 491 39.49 13.04 -8.24
C GLU A 491 40.40 12.51 -9.35
N TRP A 492 39.84 12.01 -10.46
CA TRP A 492 40.66 11.35 -11.51
C TRP A 492 41.11 12.31 -12.61
N LEU A 493 40.28 13.31 -12.95
CA LEU A 493 40.55 14.27 -14.01
C LEU A 493 41.01 15.65 -13.49
N GLY A 494 40.95 15.88 -12.18
CA GLY A 494 41.41 17.12 -11.55
C GLY A 494 40.58 18.36 -11.90
N LEU A 495 39.30 18.19 -12.25
CA LEU A 495 38.39 19.31 -12.47
C LEU A 495 38.05 20.00 -11.15
N SER A 496 37.68 21.29 -11.23
CA SER A 496 37.21 22.03 -10.07
C SER A 496 35.89 21.46 -9.53
N GLU A 497 35.61 21.70 -8.24
CA GLU A 497 34.35 21.26 -7.61
C GLU A 497 33.12 21.79 -8.36
N ILE A 498 33.19 23.01 -8.90
CA ILE A 498 32.09 23.64 -9.65
C ILE A 498 31.82 22.88 -10.94
N GLU A 499 32.88 22.49 -11.67
CA GLU A 499 32.76 21.69 -12.90
C GLU A 499 32.25 20.28 -12.58
N GLY A 500 32.74 19.65 -11.51
CA GLY A 500 32.24 18.36 -11.03
C GLY A 500 30.75 18.41 -10.71
N VAL A 501 30.29 19.42 -9.96
CA VAL A 501 28.86 19.61 -9.67
C VAL A 501 28.06 19.81 -10.96
N ALA A 502 28.53 20.62 -11.91
CA ALA A 502 27.82 20.83 -13.18
C ALA A 502 27.65 19.52 -13.97
N ILE A 503 28.67 18.65 -13.98
CA ILE A 503 28.61 17.33 -14.62
C ILE A 503 27.59 16.43 -13.91
N VAL A 504 27.61 16.36 -12.58
CA VAL A 504 26.63 15.58 -11.79
C VAL A 504 25.21 16.04 -12.06
N LEU A 505 24.95 17.34 -12.11
CA LEU A 505 23.61 17.87 -12.40
C LEU A 505 23.16 17.52 -13.81
N THR A 506 24.06 17.63 -14.79
CA THR A 506 23.78 17.26 -16.18
C THR A 506 23.46 15.76 -16.29
N TRP A 507 24.26 14.91 -15.66
CA TRP A 507 24.03 13.47 -15.64
C TRP A 507 22.73 13.11 -14.92
N THR A 508 22.45 13.75 -13.79
CA THR A 508 21.20 13.55 -13.05
C THR A 508 19.98 13.93 -13.88
N ALA A 509 20.05 15.02 -14.66
CA ALA A 509 18.98 15.39 -15.59
C ALA A 509 18.76 14.32 -16.69
N ILE A 510 19.84 13.73 -17.21
CA ILE A 510 19.79 12.63 -18.19
C ILE A 510 19.15 11.39 -17.56
N LEU A 511 19.56 11.01 -16.35
CA LEU A 511 19.02 9.86 -15.62
C LEU A 511 17.52 10.04 -15.34
N ILE A 512 17.11 11.20 -14.82
CA ILE A 512 15.70 11.52 -14.56
C ILE A 512 14.89 11.45 -15.86
N SER A 513 15.36 12.09 -16.92
CA SER A 513 14.67 12.11 -18.22
C SER A 513 14.49 10.69 -18.78
N SER A 514 15.55 9.88 -18.74
CA SER A 514 15.54 8.48 -19.17
C SER A 514 14.56 7.65 -18.35
N LEU A 515 14.60 7.78 -17.02
CA LEU A 515 13.71 7.08 -16.11
C LEU A 515 12.23 7.41 -16.37
N LEU A 516 11.90 8.68 -16.59
CA LEU A 516 10.53 9.10 -16.88
C LEU A 516 10.02 8.56 -18.22
N LEU A 517 10.88 8.50 -19.23
CA LEU A 517 10.55 7.91 -20.53
C LEU A 517 10.33 6.39 -20.41
N ILE A 518 11.22 5.69 -19.70
CA ILE A 518 11.10 4.25 -19.42
C ILE A 518 9.81 3.97 -18.65
N THR A 519 9.55 4.72 -17.58
CA THR A 519 8.34 4.63 -16.75
C THR A 519 7.08 4.72 -17.59
N ARG A 520 6.98 5.75 -18.44
CA ARG A 520 5.82 5.96 -19.32
C ARG A 520 5.66 4.82 -20.32
N SER A 521 6.77 4.28 -20.82
CA SER A 521 6.77 3.20 -21.82
C SER A 521 6.38 1.86 -21.20
N ILE A 522 6.84 1.56 -19.98
CA ILE A 522 6.44 0.38 -19.20
C ILE A 522 4.95 0.47 -18.86
N ILE A 523 4.46 1.60 -18.33
CA ILE A 523 3.04 1.75 -17.99
C ILE A 523 2.14 1.55 -19.22
N ARG A 524 2.56 2.02 -20.40
CA ARG A 524 1.86 1.72 -21.66
C ARG A 524 1.85 0.23 -21.99
N GLY A 525 2.96 -0.47 -21.79
CA GLY A 525 3.05 -1.91 -22.00
C GLY A 525 2.14 -2.67 -21.03
N ILE A 526 2.15 -2.30 -19.75
CA ILE A 526 1.27 -2.86 -18.72
C ILE A 526 -0.21 -2.61 -19.01
N ASN A 527 -0.57 -1.44 -19.54
CA ASN A 527 -1.94 -1.15 -19.94
C ASN A 527 -2.38 -1.86 -21.21
N SER A 528 -1.45 -2.41 -22.00
CA SER A 528 -1.76 -3.29 -23.14
C SER A 528 -1.86 -4.76 -22.76
N LEU A 529 -1.60 -5.11 -21.49
CA LEU A 529 -1.89 -6.43 -20.97
C LEU A 529 -3.39 -6.46 -20.63
N ASP A 530 -4.19 -7.07 -21.51
CA ASP A 530 -5.61 -7.36 -21.27
C ASP A 530 -5.79 -8.39 -20.14
#